data_AF-A0A2S9FLQ9-F1
#
_entry.id   AF-A0A2S9FLQ9-F1
#
_cell.length_a   1.000
_cell.length_b   1.000
_cell.length_c   1.000
_cell.angle_alpha   90.00
_cell.angle_beta   90.00
_cell.angle_gamma   90.00
#
_symmetry.space_group_name_H-M   'P 1'
#
loop_
_entity.id
_entity.type
_entity.pdbx_description
1 polymer ?
#
loop_
_entity_poly.entity_id
_entity_poly.type
_entity_poly.pdbx_seq_one_letter_code
_entity_poly.pdbx_strand_id
1 'polypeptide(L)'
;AGLTPLILEADTRVGGRILTEELGGLPMELGAQWIGDTHHRMFALAAELGVETYPQFDDGETTYELAGTGIMRQNEFHTRFADELAELEKVLRRLDELSAEVSPATPWTAPRAAEWDAITAGAWYDAQGLSPVARTLLEICTVGILAVPTV
;
A
#
# COMPACT_ATOMS: atom_id res chain seq x y z
N ALA A 1 11.92 -22.47 -23.14
CA ALA A 1 12.77 -23.30 -22.25
C ALA A 1 12.81 -24.78 -22.64
N GLY A 2 11.90 -25.33 -23.47
CA GLY A 2 11.99 -26.74 -23.92
C GLY A 2 11.80 -27.79 -22.83
N LEU A 3 11.31 -27.37 -21.64
CA LEU A 3 11.05 -28.23 -20.49
C LEU A 3 9.55 -28.57 -20.40
N THR A 4 9.23 -29.69 -19.75
CA THR A 4 7.85 -30.08 -19.42
C THR A 4 7.60 -29.81 -17.93
N PRO A 5 6.89 -28.72 -17.57
CA PRO A 5 6.61 -28.42 -16.17
C PRO A 5 5.45 -29.26 -15.63
N LEU A 6 5.52 -29.59 -14.34
CA LEU A 6 4.39 -30.06 -13.53
C LEU A 6 4.10 -28.98 -12.47
N ILE A 7 2.85 -28.52 -12.40
CA ILE A 7 2.40 -27.54 -11.41
C ILE A 7 1.50 -28.28 -10.41
N LEU A 8 1.80 -28.14 -9.11
CA LEU A 8 1.01 -28.71 -8.02
C LEU A 8 0.37 -27.56 -7.25
N GLU A 9 -0.96 -27.50 -7.24
CA GLU A 9 -1.77 -26.51 -6.53
C GLU A 9 -2.42 -27.17 -5.31
N ALA A 10 -2.43 -26.47 -4.19
CA ALA A 10 -3.02 -26.97 -2.94
C ALA A 10 -4.55 -26.78 -2.92
N ASP A 11 -5.05 -25.74 -3.60
CA ASP A 11 -6.47 -25.46 -3.74
C ASP A 11 -7.09 -26.17 -4.96
N THR A 12 -8.40 -26.08 -5.07
CA THR A 12 -9.21 -26.53 -6.22
C THR A 12 -9.15 -25.57 -7.40
N ARG A 13 -8.48 -24.42 -7.26
CA ARG A 13 -8.35 -23.36 -8.26
C ARG A 13 -6.93 -22.81 -8.30
N VAL A 14 -6.55 -22.27 -9.45
CA VAL A 14 -5.33 -21.45 -9.58
C VAL A 14 -5.59 -20.00 -9.12
N GLY A 15 -4.52 -19.21 -9.00
CA GLY A 15 -4.58 -17.75 -8.79
C GLY A 15 -4.06 -17.28 -7.43
N GLY A 16 -3.98 -18.16 -6.43
CA GLY A 16 -3.46 -17.82 -5.11
C GLY A 16 -4.24 -16.67 -4.46
N ARG A 17 -3.57 -15.53 -4.22
CA ARG A 17 -4.16 -14.31 -3.63
C ARG A 17 -5.01 -13.48 -4.62
N ILE A 18 -5.15 -13.92 -5.86
CA ILE A 18 -6.07 -13.36 -6.84
C ILE A 18 -7.29 -14.29 -6.92
N LEU A 19 -8.50 -13.72 -6.83
CA LEU A 19 -9.76 -14.46 -6.87
C LEU A 19 -10.82 -13.58 -7.54
N THR A 20 -11.18 -13.93 -8.76
CA THR A 20 -12.30 -13.35 -9.49
C THR A 20 -13.51 -14.25 -9.35
N GLU A 21 -14.63 -13.70 -8.87
CA GLU A 21 -15.92 -14.38 -8.77
C GLU A 21 -16.94 -13.70 -9.70
N GLU A 22 -17.95 -14.45 -10.13
CA GLU A 22 -19.07 -13.89 -10.90
C GLU A 22 -20.20 -13.48 -9.96
N LEU A 23 -20.52 -12.19 -9.90
CA LEU A 23 -21.65 -11.67 -9.14
C LEU A 23 -22.56 -10.85 -10.06
N GLY A 24 -23.80 -11.32 -10.24
CA GLY A 24 -24.78 -10.62 -11.07
C GLY A 24 -24.41 -10.57 -12.56
N GLY A 25 -23.59 -11.50 -13.04
CA GLY A 25 -23.08 -11.54 -14.42
C GLY A 25 -21.94 -10.54 -14.69
N LEU A 26 -21.29 -10.06 -13.62
CA LEU A 26 -20.11 -9.22 -13.69
C LEU A 26 -18.97 -9.90 -12.92
N PRO A 27 -17.73 -9.81 -13.41
CA PRO A 27 -16.56 -10.24 -12.66
C PRO A 27 -16.35 -9.31 -11.46
N MET A 28 -16.12 -9.90 -10.29
CA MET A 28 -15.84 -9.23 -9.03
C MET A 28 -14.55 -9.78 -8.44
N GLU A 29 -13.56 -8.91 -8.24
CA GLU A 29 -12.30 -9.27 -7.59
C GLU A 29 -12.46 -9.29 -6.07
N LEU A 30 -12.13 -10.42 -5.45
CA LEU A 30 -12.10 -10.63 -4.00
C LEU A 30 -10.66 -10.66 -3.44
N GLY A 31 -9.66 -10.46 -4.30
CA GLY A 31 -8.24 -10.50 -3.97
C GLY A 31 -7.50 -9.28 -4.53
N ALA A 32 -6.27 -9.50 -5.00
CA ALA A 32 -5.48 -8.44 -5.62
C ALA A 32 -6.03 -8.05 -7.00
N GLN A 33 -6.33 -6.76 -7.18
CA GLN A 33 -6.96 -6.22 -8.39
C GLN A 33 -6.10 -5.16 -9.11
N TRP A 34 -5.28 -4.38 -8.40
CA TRP A 34 -4.59 -3.23 -8.97
C TRP A 34 -3.21 -3.53 -9.52
N ILE A 35 -2.89 -2.93 -10.67
CA ILE A 35 -1.54 -2.85 -11.22
C ILE A 35 -1.18 -1.37 -11.44
N GLY A 36 0.00 -0.95 -10.96
CA GLY A 36 0.49 0.43 -11.10
C GLY A 36 1.31 0.63 -12.37
N ASP A 37 1.49 1.88 -12.78
CA ASP A 37 2.23 2.32 -13.97
C ASP A 37 3.65 1.73 -14.12
N THR A 38 4.33 1.49 -13.00
CA THR A 38 5.68 0.90 -12.93
C THR A 38 5.69 -0.63 -13.02
N HIS A 39 4.54 -1.31 -13.00
CA HIS A 39 4.42 -2.77 -13.07
C HIS A 39 4.60 -3.31 -14.50
N HIS A 40 5.70 -2.96 -15.17
CA HIS A 40 5.94 -3.26 -16.59
C HIS A 40 5.81 -4.74 -16.97
N ARG A 41 6.28 -5.65 -16.09
CA ARG A 41 6.16 -7.09 -16.32
C ARG A 41 4.70 -7.56 -16.30
N MET A 42 3.87 -6.91 -15.48
CA MET A 42 2.47 -7.27 -15.35
C MET A 42 1.69 -6.83 -16.59
N PHE A 43 1.91 -5.60 -17.06
CA PHE A 43 1.34 -5.12 -18.33
C PHE A 43 1.78 -5.96 -19.53
N ALA A 44 3.06 -6.36 -19.59
CA ALA A 44 3.56 -7.21 -20.67
C ALA A 44 2.86 -8.58 -20.70
N LEU A 45 2.67 -9.21 -19.53
CA LEU A 45 1.98 -10.49 -19.42
C LEU A 45 0.48 -10.37 -19.75
N ALA A 46 -0.18 -9.28 -19.31
CA ALA A 46 -1.57 -9.03 -19.67
C ALA A 46 -1.73 -8.91 -21.20
N ALA A 47 -0.83 -8.16 -21.86
CA ALA A 47 -0.82 -8.05 -23.31
C ALA A 47 -0.54 -9.38 -24.03
N GLU A 48 0.40 -10.18 -23.53
CA GLU A 48 0.70 -11.53 -24.06
C GLU A 48 -0.52 -12.46 -23.99
N LEU A 49 -1.30 -12.37 -22.92
CA LEU A 49 -2.48 -13.19 -22.69
C LEU A 49 -3.78 -12.60 -23.26
N GLY A 50 -3.73 -11.40 -23.85
CA GLY A 50 -4.92 -10.70 -24.36
C GLY A 50 -5.89 -10.23 -23.27
N VAL A 51 -5.39 -9.98 -22.05
CA VAL A 51 -6.16 -9.43 -20.93
C VAL A 51 -6.16 -7.91 -21.02
N GLU A 52 -7.35 -7.32 -21.13
CA GLU A 52 -7.51 -5.86 -21.16
C GLU A 52 -7.40 -5.26 -19.75
N THR A 53 -6.85 -4.05 -19.69
CA THR A 53 -6.78 -3.24 -18.47
C THR A 53 -7.58 -1.97 -18.67
N TYR A 54 -8.16 -1.44 -17.60
CA TYR A 54 -8.87 -0.17 -17.62
C TYR A 54 -8.40 0.71 -16.44
N PRO A 55 -8.46 2.05 -16.57
CA PRO A 55 -8.12 2.94 -15.47
C PRO A 55 -9.11 2.76 -14.31
N GLN A 56 -8.59 2.74 -13.09
CA GLN A 56 -9.41 2.85 -11.89
C GLN A 56 -10.17 4.18 -11.95
N PHE A 57 -11.49 4.14 -11.75
CA PHE A 57 -12.28 5.36 -11.64
C PHE A 57 -11.84 6.13 -10.39
N ASP A 58 -11.40 7.37 -10.60
CA ASP A 58 -10.90 8.29 -9.56
C ASP A 58 -11.49 9.70 -9.68
N ASP A 59 -12.47 9.92 -10.57
CA ASP A 59 -13.18 11.20 -10.67
C ASP A 59 -13.95 11.51 -9.37
N GLY A 60 -13.75 12.71 -8.84
CA GLY A 60 -14.44 13.20 -7.66
C GLY A 60 -13.49 13.87 -6.67
N GLU A 61 -13.89 13.90 -5.41
CA GLU A 61 -13.07 14.42 -4.33
C GLU A 61 -12.98 13.39 -3.21
N THR A 62 -11.76 13.16 -2.71
CA THR A 62 -11.51 12.32 -1.54
C THR A 62 -12.27 12.86 -0.33
N THR A 63 -12.82 11.98 0.49
CA THR A 63 -13.41 12.34 1.79
C THR A 63 -12.64 11.71 2.94
N TYR A 64 -12.66 12.39 4.08
CA TYR A 64 -11.96 11.97 5.29
C TYR A 64 -12.96 11.92 6.44
N GLU A 65 -12.99 10.81 7.17
CA GLU A 65 -13.70 10.68 8.44
C GLU A 65 -12.67 10.32 9.51
N LEU A 66 -12.22 11.32 10.26
CA LEU A 66 -11.11 11.17 11.21
C LEU A 66 -11.36 12.00 12.45
N ALA A 67 -10.82 11.58 13.60
CA ALA A 67 -10.81 12.38 14.84
C ALA A 67 -12.18 12.93 15.27
N GLY A 68 -13.27 12.22 14.94
CA GLY A 68 -14.64 12.63 15.29
C GLY A 68 -15.12 13.90 14.57
N THR A 69 -14.51 14.30 13.47
CA THR A 69 -14.93 15.49 12.70
C THR A 69 -16.19 15.29 11.86
N GLY A 70 -16.67 14.04 11.75
CA GLY A 70 -17.58 13.64 10.69
C GLY A 70 -16.88 13.59 9.32
N ILE A 71 -17.65 13.38 8.26
CA ILE A 71 -17.15 13.29 6.89
C ILE A 71 -16.81 14.69 6.37
N MET A 72 -15.55 14.92 6.01
CA MET A 72 -15.05 16.15 5.41
C MET A 72 -14.59 15.90 3.97
N ARG A 73 -14.80 16.88 3.10
CA ARG A 73 -14.23 16.88 1.74
C ARG A 73 -12.74 17.24 1.79
N GLN A 74 -11.95 16.76 0.83
CA GLN A 74 -10.50 16.90 0.80
C GLN A 74 -10.00 18.32 1.12
N ASN A 75 -10.48 19.34 0.40
CA ASN A 75 -9.99 20.71 0.60
C ASN A 75 -10.30 21.25 2.00
N GLU A 76 -11.46 20.91 2.55
CA GLU A 76 -11.86 21.29 3.90
C GLU A 76 -10.98 20.60 4.93
N PHE A 77 -10.74 19.31 4.76
CA PHE A 77 -9.86 18.52 5.63
C PHE A 77 -8.43 19.04 5.59
N HIS A 78 -7.87 19.28 4.40
CA HIS A 78 -6.51 19.81 4.22
C HIS A 78 -6.34 21.21 4.78
N THR A 79 -7.36 22.06 4.70
CA THR A 79 -7.32 23.40 5.31
C THR A 79 -7.36 23.32 6.84
N ARG A 80 -8.21 22.45 7.39
CA ARG A 80 -8.40 22.31 8.84
C ARG A 80 -7.18 21.71 9.54
N PHE A 81 -6.55 20.72 8.92
CA PHE A 81 -5.42 19.96 9.50
C PHE A 81 -4.10 20.24 8.78
N ALA A 82 -3.93 21.47 8.29
CA ALA A 82 -2.76 21.85 7.49
C ALA A 82 -1.43 21.65 8.25
N ASP A 83 -1.42 21.95 9.55
CA ASP A 83 -0.23 21.81 10.39
C ASP A 83 0.11 20.33 10.62
N GLU A 84 -0.88 19.49 10.93
CA GLU A 84 -0.69 18.05 11.13
C GLU A 84 -0.28 17.32 9.84
N LEU A 85 -0.79 17.77 8.69
CA LEU A 85 -0.34 17.27 7.39
C LEU A 85 1.11 17.65 7.11
N ALA A 86 1.53 18.87 7.48
CA ALA A 86 2.92 19.30 7.35
C ALA A 86 3.87 18.55 8.30
N GLU A 87 3.41 18.15 9.50
CA GLU A 87 4.14 17.25 10.40
C GLU A 87 4.30 15.86 9.76
N LEU A 88 3.21 15.29 9.26
CA LEU A 88 3.19 13.98 8.62
C LEU A 88 4.12 13.94 7.40
N GLU A 89 4.08 14.98 6.55
CA GLU A 89 4.92 15.08 5.37
C GLU A 89 6.41 15.00 5.70
N LYS A 90 6.86 15.64 6.80
CA LYS A 90 8.25 15.55 7.25
C LYS A 90 8.64 14.12 7.62
N VAL A 91 7.76 13.39 8.29
CA VAL A 91 7.99 11.99 8.66
C VAL A 91 8.00 11.07 7.43
N LEU A 92 7.11 11.29 6.47
CA LEU A 92 7.10 10.54 5.21
C LEU A 92 8.39 10.75 4.41
N ARG A 93 8.85 12.01 4.27
CA ARG A 93 10.15 12.30 3.65
C ARG A 93 11.30 11.62 4.38
N ARG A 94 11.24 11.55 5.72
CA ARG A 94 12.26 10.85 6.51
C ARG A 94 12.23 9.33 6.25
N LEU A 95 11.05 8.74 6.10
CA LEU A 95 10.93 7.33 5.68
C LEU A 95 11.51 7.10 4.29
N ASP A 96 11.29 8.02 3.34
CA ASP A 96 11.89 7.94 2.00
C ASP A 96 13.42 7.96 2.08
N GLU A 97 14.00 8.86 2.86
CA GLU A 97 15.46 8.92 3.09
C GLU A 97 16.01 7.61 3.67
N LEU A 98 15.34 7.06 4.69
CA LEU A 98 15.73 5.77 5.28
C LEU A 98 15.62 4.64 4.27
N SER A 99 14.54 4.61 3.49
CA SER A 99 14.30 3.59 2.47
C SER A 99 15.35 3.62 1.35
N ALA A 100 15.88 4.80 1.02
CA ALA A 100 16.92 4.96 0.00
C ALA A 100 18.25 4.29 0.39
N GLU A 101 18.49 4.06 1.68
CA GLU A 101 19.66 3.32 2.19
C GLU A 101 19.46 1.79 2.18
N VAL A 102 18.23 1.32 1.89
CA VAL A 102 17.85 -0.09 1.94
C VAL A 102 17.70 -0.65 0.52
N SER A 103 18.61 -1.53 0.14
CA SER A 103 18.48 -2.32 -1.11
C SER A 103 17.22 -3.20 -1.03
N PRO A 104 16.27 -3.11 -1.97
CA PRO A 104 15.12 -4.02 -2.00
C PRO A 104 15.52 -5.50 -2.18
N ALA A 105 16.66 -5.77 -2.82
CA ALA A 105 17.14 -7.12 -3.08
C ALA A 105 17.89 -7.72 -1.87
N THR A 106 18.52 -6.87 -1.06
CA THR A 106 19.37 -7.29 0.07
C THR A 106 19.20 -6.35 1.27
N PRO A 107 17.99 -6.20 1.82
CA PRO A 107 17.72 -5.20 2.86
C PRO A 107 18.57 -5.39 4.12
N TRP A 108 18.93 -6.64 4.45
CA TRP A 108 19.81 -6.99 5.58
C TRP A 108 21.26 -6.47 5.46
N THR A 109 21.67 -5.92 4.31
CA THR A 109 23.00 -5.32 4.12
C THR A 109 23.02 -3.80 4.32
N ALA A 110 21.87 -3.17 4.59
CA ALA A 110 21.83 -1.73 4.85
C ALA A 110 22.77 -1.35 6.01
N PRO A 111 23.37 -0.14 6.03
CA PRO A 111 24.36 0.25 7.04
C PRO A 111 23.89 0.09 8.49
N ARG A 112 22.58 0.24 8.72
CA ARG A 112 21.92 0.15 10.04
C ARG A 112 20.88 -0.96 10.11
N ALA A 113 20.97 -1.98 9.26
CA ALA A 113 19.94 -3.03 9.15
C ALA A 113 19.58 -3.66 10.51
N ALA A 114 20.58 -4.08 11.30
CA ALA A 114 20.35 -4.70 12.60
C ALA A 114 19.71 -3.75 13.63
N GLU A 115 19.97 -2.45 13.53
CA GLU A 115 19.37 -1.45 14.41
C GLU A 115 17.90 -1.20 14.01
N TRP A 116 17.62 -1.00 12.73
CA TRP A 116 16.27 -0.72 12.24
C TRP A 116 15.35 -1.93 12.39
N ASP A 117 15.85 -3.14 12.15
CA ASP A 117 15.09 -4.39 12.29
C ASP A 117 14.76 -4.72 13.76
N ALA A 118 15.49 -4.12 14.72
CA ALA A 118 15.21 -4.26 16.14
C ALA A 118 14.11 -3.30 16.65
N ILE A 119 13.63 -2.38 15.81
CA ILE A 119 12.63 -1.37 16.18
C ILE A 119 11.34 -1.65 15.41
N THR A 120 10.21 -1.75 16.10
CA THR A 120 8.92 -1.86 15.43
C THR A 120 8.55 -0.54 14.74
N ALA A 121 7.81 -0.60 13.63
CA ALA A 121 7.33 0.61 12.95
C ALA A 121 6.56 1.54 13.91
N GLY A 122 5.73 0.98 14.79
CA GLY A 122 4.98 1.74 15.80
C GLY A 122 5.87 2.48 16.79
N ALA A 123 6.89 1.80 17.35
CA ALA A 123 7.85 2.44 18.25
C ALA A 123 8.64 3.56 17.55
N TRP A 124 8.97 3.36 16.26
CA TRP A 124 9.62 4.40 15.46
C TRP A 124 8.68 5.59 15.21
N TYR A 125 7.40 5.36 14.88
CA TYR A 125 6.40 6.41 14.68
C TYR A 125 6.15 7.24 15.95
N ASP A 126 6.03 6.59 17.10
CA ASP A 126 5.78 7.25 18.39
C ASP A 126 6.96 8.14 18.80
N ALA A 127 8.18 7.81 18.36
CA ALA A 127 9.36 8.62 18.58
C ALA A 127 9.43 9.89 17.70
N GLN A 128 8.54 10.07 16.72
CA GLN A 128 8.56 11.23 15.81
C GLN A 128 7.88 12.48 16.39
N GLY A 129 7.16 12.35 17.51
CA GLY A 129 6.46 13.47 18.15
C GLY A 129 5.28 14.02 17.34
N LEU A 130 4.65 13.15 16.53
CA LEU A 130 3.46 13.50 15.75
C LEU A 130 2.27 13.84 16.65
N SER A 131 1.45 14.80 16.21
CA SER A 131 0.10 14.99 16.75
C SER A 131 -0.74 13.70 16.62
N PRO A 132 -1.78 13.50 17.45
CA PRO A 132 -2.65 12.32 17.36
C PRO A 132 -3.30 12.14 15.97
N VAL A 133 -3.65 13.24 15.30
CA VAL A 133 -4.22 13.21 13.94
C VAL A 133 -3.18 12.70 12.93
N ALA A 134 -1.98 13.29 12.91
CA ALA A 134 -0.91 12.87 12.01
C ALA A 134 -0.48 11.40 12.26
N ARG A 135 -0.39 10.99 13.52
CA ARG A 135 -0.08 9.60 13.90
C ARG A 135 -1.14 8.62 13.42
N THR A 136 -2.41 8.99 13.49
CA THR A 136 -3.52 8.17 12.99
C THR A 136 -3.54 8.08 11.47
N LEU A 137 -3.23 9.18 10.77
CA LEU A 137 -3.08 9.15 9.31
C LEU A 137 -1.96 8.20 8.88
N LEU A 138 -0.81 8.24 9.56
CA LEU A 138 0.30 7.33 9.30
C LEU A 138 -0.07 5.86 9.59
N GLU A 139 -0.89 5.62 10.62
CA GLU A 139 -1.44 4.29 10.92
C GLU A 139 -2.34 3.78 9.80
N ILE A 140 -3.26 4.61 9.32
CA ILE A 140 -4.17 4.27 8.22
C ILE A 140 -3.37 3.87 6.97
N CYS A 141 -2.32 4.63 6.63
CA CYS A 141 -1.43 4.28 5.52
C CYS A 141 -0.74 2.93 5.74
N THR A 142 -0.19 2.70 6.94
CA THR A 142 0.56 1.47 7.25
C THR A 142 -0.35 0.24 7.21
N VAL A 143 -1.50 0.30 7.88
CA VAL A 143 -2.49 -0.78 7.89
C VAL A 143 -3.08 -0.99 6.50
N GLY A 144 -3.37 0.08 5.77
CA GLY A 144 -3.92 0.00 4.41
C GLY A 144 -2.97 -0.68 3.41
N ILE A 145 -1.65 -0.49 3.57
CA ILE A 145 -0.63 -1.06 2.68
C ILE A 145 -0.21 -2.47 3.12
N LEU A 146 0.04 -2.67 4.42
CA LEU A 146 0.66 -3.89 4.95
C LEU A 146 -0.32 -4.85 5.61
N ALA A 147 -1.56 -4.42 5.87
CA ALA A 147 -2.58 -5.19 6.60
C ALA A 147 -2.13 -5.63 8.01
N VAL A 148 -1.23 -4.87 8.65
CA VAL A 148 -0.71 -5.13 10.00
C VAL A 148 -0.77 -3.84 10.82
N PRO A 149 -1.34 -3.87 12.04
CA PRO A 149 -1.35 -2.71 12.94
C PRO A 149 0.04 -2.42 13.50
N THR A 150 0.27 -1.18 13.92
CA THR A 150 1.54 -0.79 14.58
C THR A 150 1.46 -0.70 16.10
N VAL A 151 0.34 -1.12 16.69
CA VAL A 151 0.13 -1.24 18.14
C VAL A 151 0.59 -2.57 18.71
#